data_AF-A0A4R9EZP5-F1
#
_entry.id   AF-A0A4R9EZP5-F1
#
_cell.length_a   1.000
_cell.length_b   1.000
_cell.length_c   1.000
_cell.angle_alpha   90.00
_cell.angle_beta   90.00
_cell.angle_gamma   90.00
#
_symmetry.space_group_name_H-M   'P 1'
#
loop_
_entity.id
_entity.type
_entity.pdbx_description
1 polymer ?
#
loop_
_entity_poly.entity_id
_entity_poly.type
_entity_poly.pdbx_seq_one_letter_code
_entity_poly.pdbx_strand_id
1 'polypeptide(L)'
;MDRTIDKGTFQDAFKNRAVVISGLPRGTVLRLATEANAAAGPSDAALRTKAEFGVLYDLLLAEQADAAADGRLALLGVDGRVTAIGQLVETLLNSTENKEEFFAQDMYQVNVAGWPQGVLTADEVMVAPPGARLTLARSTTPGDTLLSTGAFSMVNSGNMTAHAPKRSWKVDLEIGESQDRLYGMERVNLKAMYNDPSQMREAVAWRLLDRAGIPAAQHTYATFSLNDRYMGLYSVIEQVDKKFLKDHFGKNSAGNLYKAYCGDVGCATLEHRTGTGGGDDGRQYFTAGSVDDDRTYRLKTNEDDPAANTYDDLATLIRAVNGVQLPGGDDRFKSDTFRASVERVLNVRAFLRWAGANVLLGSWDNYFATPSNYYLYNSGRLGDPLGFTGRPYFTLIPWDYDNSSGIDFFGTKWQYTDLLDWPAMTRDYCRITHAPHEVSRLPLFTNLLRHHDFCQYYLDHLEYLLDTEFGPERVAALIGAEGSGRTDGLWQLISSAAYGEADSPHGQPFTGRQFTNDEVYRAAYRQWELSRGSQFTYGIFHYTRMRYDHARQQLAELRKTYPNGASGAVFPGAMEVLPS
;
A
#
# COMPACT_ATOMS: atom_id res chain seq x y z
N MET A 1 -10.29 21.74 -25.39
CA MET A 1 -10.10 20.58 -26.26
C MET A 1 -9.42 21.08 -27.52
N ASP A 2 -8.32 20.46 -27.94
CA ASP A 2 -7.70 20.81 -29.22
C ASP A 2 -8.63 20.48 -30.37
N ARG A 3 -8.54 21.26 -31.46
CA ARG A 3 -9.43 21.08 -32.61
C ARG A 3 -9.28 19.71 -33.27
N THR A 4 -8.05 19.18 -33.29
CA THR A 4 -7.74 17.84 -33.80
C THR A 4 -6.78 17.11 -32.87
N ILE A 5 -6.85 15.79 -32.83
CA ILE A 5 -5.99 14.94 -32.00
C ILE A 5 -5.30 13.88 -32.88
N ASP A 6 -4.00 13.67 -32.67
CA ASP A 6 -3.27 12.56 -33.30
C ASP A 6 -3.33 11.28 -32.45
N LYS A 7 -2.90 10.18 -33.06
CA LYS A 7 -2.89 8.85 -32.44
C LYS A 7 -2.10 8.80 -31.13
N GLY A 8 -0.95 9.47 -31.05
CA GLY A 8 -0.12 9.47 -29.85
C GLY A 8 -0.80 10.18 -28.69
N THR A 9 -1.30 11.39 -28.94
CA THR A 9 -2.04 12.20 -27.96
C THR A 9 -3.33 11.51 -27.54
N PHE A 10 -4.02 10.83 -28.47
CA PHE A 10 -5.20 10.01 -28.18
C PHE A 10 -4.84 8.86 -27.23
N GLN A 11 -3.81 8.08 -27.53
CA GLN A 11 -3.35 6.99 -26.66
C GLN A 11 -2.95 7.50 -25.26
N ASP A 12 -2.26 8.63 -25.20
CA ASP A 12 -1.85 9.25 -23.92
C ASP A 12 -3.04 9.71 -23.08
N ALA A 13 -4.16 10.09 -23.70
CA ALA A 13 -5.39 10.45 -22.99
C ALA A 13 -6.01 9.26 -22.20
N PHE A 14 -5.74 8.03 -22.62
CA PHE A 14 -6.19 6.80 -21.94
C PHE A 14 -5.10 6.14 -21.08
N LYS A 15 -3.95 6.78 -20.89
CA LYS A 15 -2.85 6.22 -20.11
C LYS A 15 -3.27 5.95 -18.66
N ASN A 16 -3.01 4.74 -18.18
CA ASN A 16 -3.42 4.24 -16.84
C ASN A 16 -4.94 4.23 -16.61
N ARG A 17 -5.73 4.24 -17.68
CA ARG A 17 -7.19 4.16 -17.65
C ARG A 17 -7.64 2.91 -18.39
N ALA A 18 -8.84 2.43 -18.07
CA ALA A 18 -9.50 1.38 -18.84
C ALA A 18 -10.89 1.85 -19.27
N VAL A 19 -11.33 1.42 -20.45
CA VAL A 19 -12.70 1.59 -20.91
C VAL A 19 -13.40 0.24 -20.81
N VAL A 20 -14.25 0.08 -19.80
CA VAL A 20 -15.04 -1.14 -19.60
C VAL A 20 -16.16 -1.18 -20.64
N ILE A 21 -16.13 -2.20 -21.50
CA ILE A 21 -16.98 -2.24 -22.70
C ILE A 21 -18.46 -2.35 -22.32
N SER A 22 -18.80 -3.12 -21.29
CA SER A 22 -20.19 -3.27 -20.81
C SER A 22 -20.78 -1.98 -20.25
N GLY A 23 -19.92 -1.04 -19.82
CA GLY A 23 -20.33 0.28 -19.32
C GLY A 23 -20.64 1.30 -20.41
N LEU A 24 -20.35 1.00 -21.68
CA LEU A 24 -20.53 1.94 -22.78
C LEU A 24 -22.01 2.03 -23.23
N PRO A 25 -22.48 3.23 -23.61
CA PRO A 25 -23.83 3.38 -24.14
C PRO A 25 -24.00 2.61 -25.46
N ARG A 26 -25.19 2.04 -25.67
CA ARG A 26 -25.55 1.37 -26.92
C ARG A 26 -25.39 2.32 -28.11
N GLY A 27 -24.72 1.86 -29.17
CA GLY A 27 -24.53 2.63 -30.40
C GLY A 27 -23.11 2.49 -30.94
N THR A 28 -22.66 3.52 -31.66
CA THR A 28 -21.38 3.53 -32.36
C THR A 28 -20.18 3.35 -31.42
N VAL A 29 -20.17 4.01 -30.26
CA VAL A 29 -19.05 3.89 -29.28
C VAL A 29 -18.86 2.43 -28.84
N LEU A 30 -19.93 1.77 -28.40
CA LEU A 30 -19.88 0.37 -27.98
C LEU A 30 -19.40 -0.56 -29.11
N ARG A 31 -19.91 -0.35 -30.33
CA ARG A 31 -19.50 -1.13 -31.51
C ARG A 31 -18.00 -0.98 -31.78
N LEU A 32 -17.51 0.26 -31.89
CA LEU A 32 -16.10 0.53 -32.17
C LEU A 32 -15.17 0.00 -31.07
N ALA A 33 -15.57 0.15 -29.80
CA ALA A 33 -14.80 -0.36 -28.68
C ALA A 33 -14.74 -1.89 -28.67
N THR A 34 -15.85 -2.57 -28.98
CA THR A 34 -15.90 -4.03 -29.08
C THR A 34 -15.04 -4.53 -30.24
N GLU A 35 -15.09 -3.87 -31.39
CA GLU A 35 -14.23 -4.17 -32.54
C GLU A 35 -12.74 -3.97 -32.21
N ALA A 36 -12.38 -2.87 -31.53
CA ALA A 36 -11.01 -2.61 -31.11
C ALA A 36 -10.48 -3.66 -30.14
N ASN A 37 -11.31 -4.12 -29.20
CA ASN A 37 -10.95 -5.15 -28.24
C ASN A 37 -10.74 -6.52 -28.90
N ALA A 38 -11.60 -6.89 -29.83
CA ALA A 38 -11.49 -8.15 -30.57
C ALA A 38 -10.25 -8.20 -31.48
N ALA A 39 -9.73 -7.05 -31.91
CA ALA A 39 -8.54 -6.98 -32.76
C ALA A 39 -7.24 -7.39 -32.05
N ALA A 40 -7.21 -7.36 -30.71
CA ALA A 40 -6.04 -7.70 -29.90
C ALA A 40 -6.05 -9.16 -29.39
N GLY A 41 -7.14 -9.91 -29.60
CA GLY A 41 -7.29 -11.28 -29.11
C GLY A 41 -8.73 -11.58 -28.65
N PRO A 42 -8.96 -12.67 -27.89
CA PRO A 42 -10.28 -12.93 -27.34
C PRO A 42 -10.64 -11.85 -26.31
N SER A 43 -11.88 -11.39 -26.32
CA SER A 43 -12.33 -10.23 -25.52
C SER A 43 -11.93 -10.35 -24.05
N ASP A 44 -11.25 -9.31 -23.56
CA ASP A 44 -10.84 -9.16 -22.17
C ASP A 44 -11.72 -8.18 -21.38
N ALA A 45 -12.88 -7.83 -21.96
CA ALA A 45 -13.93 -6.95 -21.44
C ALA A 45 -13.58 -5.45 -21.31
N ALA A 46 -12.34 -5.03 -21.56
CA ALA A 46 -11.96 -3.62 -21.45
C ALA A 46 -10.81 -3.22 -22.38
N LEU A 47 -10.90 -2.03 -22.98
CA LEU A 47 -9.76 -1.43 -23.67
C LEU A 47 -8.80 -0.83 -22.65
N ARG A 48 -7.53 -1.21 -22.69
CA ARG A 48 -6.53 -0.79 -21.70
C ARG A 48 -5.09 -0.74 -22.21
N THR A 49 -4.80 -1.40 -23.32
CA THR A 49 -3.46 -1.44 -23.91
C THR A 49 -3.29 -0.33 -24.94
N LYS A 50 -2.03 0.09 -25.15
CA LYS A 50 -1.69 1.06 -26.20
C LYS A 50 -2.10 0.56 -27.60
N ALA A 51 -1.99 -0.75 -27.84
CA ALA A 51 -2.37 -1.39 -29.09
C ALA A 51 -3.87 -1.26 -29.37
N GLU A 52 -4.71 -1.60 -28.38
CA GLU A 52 -6.18 -1.48 -28.48
C GLU A 52 -6.63 -0.05 -28.74
N PHE A 53 -6.12 0.93 -27.99
CA PHE A 53 -6.42 2.33 -28.24
C PHE A 53 -5.88 2.80 -29.61
N GLY A 54 -4.81 2.16 -30.11
CA GLY A 54 -4.33 2.38 -31.46
C GLY A 54 -5.32 1.91 -32.53
N VAL A 55 -5.92 0.72 -32.34
CA VAL A 55 -6.97 0.21 -33.23
C VAL A 55 -8.23 1.05 -33.14
N LEU A 56 -8.65 1.42 -31.93
CA LEU A 56 -9.81 2.29 -31.72
C LEU A 56 -9.65 3.63 -32.43
N TYR A 57 -8.45 4.22 -32.40
CA TYR A 57 -8.16 5.44 -33.15
C TYR A 57 -8.36 5.26 -34.65
N ASP A 58 -7.84 4.16 -35.22
CA ASP A 58 -7.95 3.89 -36.66
C ASP A 58 -9.42 3.65 -37.06
N LEU A 59 -10.20 2.98 -36.21
CA LEU A 59 -11.63 2.78 -36.40
C LEU A 59 -12.42 4.10 -36.32
N LEU A 60 -12.10 4.97 -35.36
CA LEU A 60 -12.70 6.32 -35.28
C LEU A 60 -12.35 7.17 -36.50
N LEU A 61 -11.13 7.02 -37.04
CA LEU A 61 -10.70 7.74 -38.24
C LEU A 61 -11.46 7.26 -39.47
N ALA A 62 -11.74 5.96 -39.57
CA ALA A 62 -12.56 5.37 -40.63
C ALA A 62 -14.04 5.78 -40.54
N GLU A 63 -14.57 5.99 -39.33
CA GLU A 63 -15.94 6.49 -39.10
C GLU A 63 -16.08 7.97 -39.50
N GLN A 64 -14.97 8.71 -39.57
CA GLN A 64 -14.98 10.13 -39.95
C GLN A 64 -15.20 10.29 -41.46
N ALA A 65 -16.40 10.72 -41.85
CA ALA A 65 -16.81 10.86 -43.25
C ALA A 65 -15.90 11.79 -44.09
N ASP A 66 -15.32 12.82 -43.47
CA ASP A 66 -14.30 13.69 -44.05
C ASP A 66 -12.97 13.45 -43.31
N ALA A 67 -12.20 12.44 -43.72
CA ALA A 67 -10.85 12.25 -43.20
C ALA A 67 -10.08 13.58 -43.37
N ALA A 68 -9.68 14.21 -42.27
CA ALA A 68 -8.82 15.37 -42.34
C ALA A 68 -7.57 14.95 -43.15
N ALA A 69 -7.14 15.78 -44.09
CA ALA A 69 -6.07 15.45 -45.04
C ALA A 69 -4.71 15.08 -44.38
N ASP A 70 -4.63 15.17 -43.05
CA ASP A 70 -3.47 14.94 -42.19
C ASP A 70 -3.56 13.67 -41.30
N GLY A 71 -4.63 12.87 -41.40
CA GLY A 71 -4.78 11.63 -40.62
C GLY A 71 -5.10 11.84 -39.13
N ARG A 72 -5.64 13.01 -38.77
CA ARG A 72 -6.05 13.36 -37.39
C ARG A 72 -7.55 13.26 -37.19
N LEU A 73 -7.97 12.89 -35.97
CA LEU A 73 -9.39 12.96 -35.58
C LEU A 73 -9.79 14.42 -35.36
N ALA A 74 -10.86 14.88 -35.98
CA ALA A 74 -11.40 16.22 -35.79
C ALA A 74 -12.38 16.24 -34.61
N LEU A 75 -11.99 16.83 -33.48
CA LEU A 75 -12.83 16.89 -32.28
C LEU A 75 -13.78 18.10 -32.30
N LEU A 76 -13.32 19.22 -32.88
CA LEU A 76 -14.11 20.45 -33.04
C LEU A 76 -14.20 20.86 -34.52
N GLY A 77 -15.37 21.35 -34.93
CA GLY A 77 -15.60 21.95 -36.23
C GLY A 77 -14.93 23.32 -36.38
N VAL A 78 -15.00 23.89 -37.59
CA VAL A 78 -14.49 25.26 -37.87
C VAL A 78 -15.23 26.31 -37.04
N ASP A 79 -16.50 26.07 -36.72
CA ASP A 79 -17.35 26.91 -35.88
C ASP A 79 -17.12 26.70 -34.37
N GLY A 80 -16.17 25.83 -33.99
CA GLY A 80 -15.84 25.52 -32.60
C GLY A 80 -16.81 24.55 -31.92
N ARG A 81 -17.81 24.01 -32.63
CA ARG A 81 -18.72 23.00 -32.06
C ARG A 81 -18.11 21.60 -32.08
N VAL A 82 -18.47 20.77 -31.10
CA VAL A 82 -18.02 19.37 -31.04
C VAL A 82 -18.56 18.60 -32.25
N THR A 83 -17.69 17.90 -32.96
CA THR A 83 -18.06 17.06 -34.11
C THR A 83 -18.69 15.74 -33.62
N ALA A 84 -19.24 14.93 -34.53
CA ALA A 84 -19.68 13.58 -34.18
C ALA A 84 -18.54 12.73 -33.60
N ILE A 85 -17.35 12.78 -34.19
CA ILE A 85 -16.15 12.10 -33.66
C ILE A 85 -15.76 12.66 -32.29
N GLY A 86 -15.80 13.98 -32.12
CA GLY A 86 -15.56 14.64 -30.83
C GLY A 86 -16.49 14.09 -29.74
N GLN A 87 -17.78 13.94 -30.04
CA GLN A 87 -18.76 13.36 -29.11
C GLN A 87 -18.45 11.90 -28.76
N LEU A 88 -18.02 11.08 -29.73
CA LEU A 88 -17.61 9.70 -29.46
C LEU A 88 -16.38 9.66 -28.53
N VAL A 89 -15.38 10.50 -28.79
CA VAL A 89 -14.15 10.59 -27.97
C VAL A 89 -14.46 11.10 -26.58
N GLU A 90 -15.29 12.14 -26.43
CA GLU A 90 -15.76 12.63 -25.12
C GLU A 90 -16.50 11.52 -24.35
N THR A 91 -17.37 10.77 -25.03
CA THR A 91 -18.09 9.64 -24.40
C THR A 91 -17.12 8.57 -23.91
N LEU A 92 -16.11 8.21 -24.71
CA LEU A 92 -15.07 7.24 -24.32
C LEU A 92 -14.28 7.73 -23.10
N LEU A 93 -13.80 8.97 -23.11
CA LEU A 93 -13.02 9.55 -22.01
C LEU A 93 -13.84 9.63 -20.71
N ASN A 94 -15.12 10.00 -20.82
CA ASN A 94 -16.04 10.07 -19.68
C ASN A 94 -16.48 8.68 -19.17
N SER A 95 -16.23 7.63 -19.95
CA SER A 95 -16.50 6.23 -19.57
C SER A 95 -15.24 5.48 -19.12
N THR A 96 -14.13 6.21 -18.90
CA THR A 96 -12.91 5.60 -18.38
C THR A 96 -12.99 5.42 -16.88
N GLU A 97 -12.40 4.32 -16.42
CA GLU A 97 -12.10 4.08 -15.03
C GLU A 97 -10.58 4.19 -14.80
N ASN A 98 -10.20 4.64 -13.61
CA ASN A 98 -8.82 4.76 -13.19
C ASN A 98 -8.58 4.10 -11.82
N LYS A 99 -7.32 4.10 -11.37
CA LYS A 99 -6.90 3.43 -10.13
C LYS A 99 -7.58 3.98 -8.86
N GLU A 100 -7.80 5.29 -8.78
CA GLU A 100 -8.50 5.90 -7.64
C GLU A 100 -9.95 5.40 -7.58
N GLU A 101 -10.63 5.36 -8.73
CA GLU A 101 -12.00 4.83 -8.84
C GLU A 101 -12.06 3.32 -8.54
N PHE A 102 -11.00 2.57 -8.87
CA PHE A 102 -10.86 1.16 -8.52
C PHE A 102 -10.81 0.95 -7.00
N PHE A 103 -9.91 1.65 -6.30
CA PHE A 103 -9.82 1.51 -4.85
C PHE A 103 -10.95 2.20 -4.08
N ALA A 104 -11.73 3.08 -4.73
CA ALA A 104 -12.95 3.64 -4.18
C ALA A 104 -14.14 2.66 -4.20
N GLN A 105 -14.07 1.55 -4.95
CA GLN A 105 -15.09 0.51 -4.87
C GLN A 105 -14.91 -0.32 -3.59
N ASP A 106 -16.01 -0.78 -3.01
CA ASP A 106 -15.98 -1.51 -1.75
C ASP A 106 -15.45 -2.94 -1.88
N MET A 107 -15.88 -3.67 -2.92
CA MET A 107 -15.51 -5.08 -3.11
C MET A 107 -15.63 -5.57 -4.56
N TYR A 108 -14.66 -6.38 -4.97
CA TYR A 108 -14.62 -7.06 -6.26
C TYR A 108 -14.84 -8.58 -6.17
N GLN A 109 -15.13 -9.21 -7.30
CA GLN A 109 -15.00 -10.65 -7.49
C GLN A 109 -13.81 -10.91 -8.39
N VAL A 110 -12.85 -11.69 -7.90
CA VAL A 110 -11.72 -12.20 -8.67
C VAL A 110 -11.93 -13.68 -8.88
N ASN A 111 -12.01 -14.12 -10.14
CA ASN A 111 -12.13 -15.53 -10.47
C ASN A 111 -11.01 -15.94 -11.44
N VAL A 112 -10.30 -17.01 -11.10
CA VAL A 112 -9.30 -17.63 -11.95
C VAL A 112 -9.81 -18.99 -12.41
N ALA A 113 -10.03 -19.15 -13.71
CA ALA A 113 -10.43 -20.41 -14.33
C ALA A 113 -9.29 -21.01 -15.15
N GLY A 114 -9.33 -22.33 -15.39
CA GLY A 114 -8.32 -23.03 -16.19
C GLY A 114 -6.95 -23.15 -15.50
N TRP A 115 -6.87 -22.91 -14.19
CA TRP A 115 -5.65 -23.11 -13.41
C TRP A 115 -5.30 -24.60 -13.29
N PRO A 116 -4.03 -25.01 -13.16
CA PRO A 116 -3.67 -26.42 -13.05
C PRO A 116 -4.41 -27.15 -11.91
N GLN A 117 -5.02 -28.30 -12.24
CA GLN A 117 -5.75 -29.11 -11.28
C GLN A 117 -4.84 -29.58 -10.14
N GLY A 118 -5.36 -29.57 -8.91
CA GLY A 118 -4.59 -29.93 -7.71
C GLY A 118 -3.64 -28.85 -7.19
N VAL A 119 -3.39 -27.77 -7.97
CA VAL A 119 -2.54 -26.65 -7.56
C VAL A 119 -3.41 -25.57 -6.91
N LEU A 120 -3.56 -25.66 -5.59
CA LEU A 120 -4.27 -24.64 -4.78
C LEU A 120 -3.31 -23.59 -4.20
N THR A 121 -2.01 -23.76 -4.45
CA THR A 121 -0.91 -22.99 -3.88
C THR A 121 0.22 -22.95 -4.92
N ALA A 122 0.96 -21.85 -5.01
CA ALA A 122 2.11 -21.68 -5.88
C ALA A 122 3.29 -21.13 -5.06
N ASP A 123 4.19 -22.01 -4.59
CA ASP A 123 5.37 -21.60 -3.81
C ASP A 123 6.41 -20.87 -4.67
N GLU A 124 6.36 -21.05 -5.99
CA GLU A 124 7.14 -20.32 -6.99
C GLU A 124 6.21 -19.55 -7.95
N VAL A 125 6.77 -18.59 -8.68
CA VAL A 125 6.00 -17.83 -9.68
C VAL A 125 5.52 -18.76 -10.78
N MET A 126 4.19 -18.89 -10.89
CA MET A 126 3.55 -19.70 -11.92
C MET A 126 2.89 -18.80 -12.94
N VAL A 127 3.40 -18.83 -14.18
CA VAL A 127 2.75 -18.21 -15.34
C VAL A 127 1.48 -18.99 -15.68
N ALA A 128 0.38 -18.29 -15.95
CA ALA A 128 -0.89 -18.88 -16.31
C ALA A 128 -0.74 -19.82 -17.53
N PRO A 129 -1.22 -21.07 -17.46
CA PRO A 129 -1.16 -21.99 -18.59
C PRO A 129 -2.11 -21.55 -19.72
N PRO A 130 -1.92 -22.05 -20.95
CA PRO A 130 -2.84 -21.78 -22.05
C PRO A 130 -4.29 -22.14 -21.68
N GLY A 131 -5.20 -21.19 -21.89
CA GLY A 131 -6.63 -21.34 -21.56
C GLY A 131 -7.01 -20.90 -20.15
N ALA A 132 -6.04 -20.65 -19.25
CA ALA A 132 -6.34 -20.02 -17.97
C ALA A 132 -6.77 -18.56 -18.17
N ARG A 133 -7.67 -18.11 -17.28
CA ARG A 133 -8.25 -16.77 -17.32
C ARG A 133 -8.41 -16.22 -15.92
N LEU A 134 -7.89 -15.02 -15.69
CA LEU A 134 -8.22 -14.20 -14.54
C LEU A 134 -9.30 -13.20 -14.95
N THR A 135 -10.39 -13.18 -14.20
CA THR A 135 -11.51 -12.27 -14.40
C THR A 135 -11.75 -11.42 -13.15
N LEU A 136 -12.12 -10.16 -13.36
CA LEU A 136 -12.45 -9.20 -12.32
C LEU A 136 -13.83 -8.61 -12.62
N ALA A 137 -14.72 -8.60 -11.64
CA ALA A 137 -16.04 -7.95 -11.72
C ALA A 137 -16.33 -7.20 -10.42
N ARG A 138 -17.27 -6.25 -10.43
CA ARG A 138 -17.77 -5.65 -9.18
C ARG A 138 -18.65 -6.66 -8.46
N SER A 139 -18.59 -6.71 -7.12
CA SER A 139 -19.45 -7.62 -6.35
C SER A 139 -20.94 -7.27 -6.44
N THR A 140 -21.27 -6.00 -6.69
CA THR A 140 -22.65 -5.53 -6.89
C THR A 140 -23.21 -5.85 -8.27
N THR A 141 -22.34 -6.06 -9.26
CA THR A 141 -22.71 -6.38 -10.65
C THR A 141 -21.80 -7.50 -11.21
N PRO A 142 -21.91 -8.75 -10.71
CA PRO A 142 -21.03 -9.86 -11.13
C PRO A 142 -21.03 -10.18 -12.63
N GLY A 143 -22.11 -9.82 -13.34
CA GLY A 143 -22.22 -9.99 -14.79
C GLY A 143 -21.42 -8.97 -15.61
N ASP A 144 -20.96 -7.90 -14.97
CA ASP A 144 -20.19 -6.83 -15.61
C ASP A 144 -18.70 -7.04 -15.37
N THR A 145 -18.10 -7.89 -16.20
CA THR A 145 -16.66 -8.13 -16.20
C THR A 145 -15.91 -6.84 -16.54
N LEU A 146 -15.02 -6.42 -15.65
CA LEU A 146 -14.13 -5.26 -15.82
C LEU A 146 -12.82 -5.63 -16.50
N LEU A 147 -12.35 -6.87 -16.29
CA LEU A 147 -11.12 -7.41 -16.86
C LEU A 147 -11.27 -8.92 -17.03
N SER A 148 -10.76 -9.46 -18.14
CA SER A 148 -10.62 -10.90 -18.39
C SER A 148 -9.34 -11.22 -19.17
N THR A 149 -8.24 -11.50 -18.49
CA THR A 149 -6.94 -11.75 -19.16
C THR A 149 -6.45 -13.18 -19.00
N GLY A 150 -5.77 -13.70 -20.03
CA GLY A 150 -4.94 -14.91 -19.94
C GLY A 150 -3.46 -14.61 -19.66
N ALA A 151 -3.06 -13.34 -19.69
CA ALA A 151 -1.70 -12.90 -19.46
C ALA A 151 -1.51 -12.50 -17.99
N PHE A 152 -1.30 -13.50 -17.14
CA PHE A 152 -1.01 -13.26 -15.73
C PHE A 152 -0.09 -14.35 -15.16
N SER A 153 0.55 -14.06 -14.04
CA SER A 153 1.20 -15.06 -13.19
C SER A 153 0.73 -14.88 -11.75
N MET A 154 0.84 -15.96 -10.98
CA MET A 154 0.49 -15.97 -9.56
C MET A 154 1.57 -16.66 -8.75
N VAL A 155 1.79 -16.14 -7.55
CA VAL A 155 2.65 -16.76 -6.52
C VAL A 155 2.02 -16.54 -5.16
N ASN A 156 2.23 -17.47 -4.24
CA ASN A 156 1.91 -17.22 -2.84
C ASN A 156 2.83 -16.14 -2.27
N SER A 157 2.28 -15.33 -1.37
CA SER A 157 2.97 -14.16 -0.84
C SER A 157 3.00 -14.13 0.69
N GLY A 158 3.97 -13.37 1.20
CA GLY A 158 4.32 -13.27 2.61
C GLY A 158 5.45 -14.21 2.98
N ASN A 159 6.02 -14.01 4.18
CA ASN A 159 7.09 -14.87 4.68
C ASN A 159 6.49 -16.10 5.38
N MET A 160 5.83 -15.89 6.52
CA MET A 160 5.16 -16.97 7.26
C MET A 160 3.82 -17.39 6.63
N THR A 161 3.06 -16.44 6.08
CA THR A 161 1.73 -16.70 5.50
C THR A 161 1.80 -17.40 4.15
N ALA A 162 2.96 -17.47 3.51
CA ALA A 162 3.14 -18.23 2.28
C ALA A 162 2.81 -19.72 2.51
N HIS A 163 2.94 -20.23 3.72
CA HIS A 163 2.66 -21.63 4.05
C HIS A 163 1.38 -21.83 4.89
N ALA A 164 0.61 -20.77 5.13
CA ALA A 164 -0.68 -20.87 5.83
C ALA A 164 -1.68 -21.74 5.02
N PRO A 165 -2.66 -22.40 5.67
CA PRO A 165 -3.69 -23.15 4.96
C PRO A 165 -4.51 -22.29 3.98
N LYS A 166 -4.86 -21.05 4.38
CA LYS A 166 -5.39 -20.03 3.47
C LYS A 166 -4.27 -19.05 3.09
N ARG A 167 -3.86 -19.07 1.83
CA ARG A 167 -2.69 -18.32 1.36
C ARG A 167 -3.05 -17.00 0.71
N SER A 168 -2.18 -16.02 0.92
CA SER A 168 -2.16 -14.77 0.16
C SER A 168 -1.57 -15.02 -1.23
N TRP A 169 -2.01 -14.23 -2.20
CA TRP A 169 -1.56 -14.30 -3.59
C TRP A 169 -1.04 -12.96 -4.05
N LYS A 170 0.05 -12.98 -4.81
CA LYS A 170 0.44 -11.86 -5.65
C LYS A 170 0.09 -12.22 -7.08
N VAL A 171 -0.64 -11.33 -7.73
CA VAL A 171 -0.98 -11.43 -9.15
C VAL A 171 -0.10 -10.45 -9.90
N ASP A 172 0.63 -10.93 -10.90
CA ASP A 172 1.38 -10.10 -11.86
C ASP A 172 0.70 -10.19 -13.22
N LEU A 173 0.34 -9.05 -13.79
CA LEU A 173 -0.33 -8.93 -15.09
C LEU A 173 0.66 -8.55 -16.21
N GLU A 174 1.86 -8.09 -15.85
CA GLU A 174 2.94 -7.80 -16.78
C GLU A 174 3.85 -9.03 -16.93
N ILE A 175 3.37 -10.01 -17.70
CA ILE A 175 4.14 -11.20 -18.03
C ILE A 175 4.70 -11.14 -19.46
N GLY A 176 5.98 -11.43 -19.63
CA GLY A 176 6.64 -11.42 -20.94
C GLY A 176 6.54 -10.04 -21.61
N GLU A 177 5.98 -9.99 -22.83
CA GLU A 177 5.77 -8.75 -23.59
C GLU A 177 4.36 -8.16 -23.37
N SER A 178 3.56 -8.73 -22.48
CA SER A 178 2.19 -8.28 -22.20
C SER A 178 2.18 -6.85 -21.65
N GLN A 179 1.27 -6.02 -22.15
CA GLN A 179 0.98 -4.68 -21.60
C GLN A 179 -0.33 -4.66 -20.82
N ASP A 180 -0.77 -5.84 -20.37
CA ASP A 180 -1.99 -6.02 -19.61
C ASP A 180 -1.83 -5.43 -18.21
N ARG A 181 -2.29 -4.20 -18.03
CA ARG A 181 -2.26 -3.53 -16.72
C ARG A 181 -3.68 -3.34 -16.21
N LEU A 182 -3.85 -3.43 -14.89
CA LEU A 182 -5.12 -3.11 -14.21
C LEU A 182 -5.09 -1.64 -13.80
N TYR A 183 -5.71 -0.77 -14.59
CA TYR A 183 -5.68 0.70 -14.37
C TYR A 183 -4.25 1.26 -14.19
N GLY A 184 -3.33 0.71 -15.00
CA GLY A 184 -1.90 1.05 -14.97
C GLY A 184 -1.07 0.29 -13.93
N MET A 185 -1.68 -0.52 -13.05
CA MET A 185 -0.98 -1.39 -12.11
C MET A 185 -0.52 -2.68 -12.80
N GLU A 186 0.73 -3.05 -12.56
CA GLU A 186 1.34 -4.30 -13.04
C GLU A 186 1.01 -5.45 -12.08
N ARG A 187 0.90 -5.14 -10.77
CA ARG A 187 0.72 -6.13 -9.71
C ARG A 187 -0.34 -5.71 -8.72
N VAL A 188 -1.06 -6.69 -8.19
CA VAL A 188 -1.97 -6.52 -7.04
C VAL A 188 -1.74 -7.64 -6.04
N ASN A 189 -1.93 -7.33 -4.76
CA ASN A 189 -1.81 -8.31 -3.68
C ASN A 189 -3.20 -8.68 -3.16
N LEU A 190 -3.51 -9.97 -3.15
CA LEU A 190 -4.69 -10.55 -2.50
C LEU A 190 -4.23 -11.16 -1.18
N LYS A 191 -4.40 -10.42 -0.07
CA LYS A 191 -4.03 -10.91 1.27
C LYS A 191 -5.16 -11.70 1.91
N ALA A 192 -4.84 -12.89 2.41
CA ALA A 192 -5.80 -13.81 3.02
C ALA A 192 -6.32 -13.34 4.39
N MET A 193 -5.67 -12.33 5.00
CA MET A 193 -5.95 -11.83 6.36
C MET A 193 -5.92 -12.96 7.39
N TYR A 194 -4.98 -13.91 7.23
CA TYR A 194 -4.97 -15.17 7.97
C TYR A 194 -4.89 -14.98 9.49
N ASN A 195 -4.10 -14.01 9.94
CA ASN A 195 -3.91 -13.68 11.35
C ASN A 195 -4.99 -12.75 11.92
N ASP A 196 -5.84 -12.14 11.08
CA ASP A 196 -6.81 -11.15 11.52
C ASP A 196 -8.20 -11.78 11.75
N PRO A 197 -8.63 -11.98 13.01
CA PRO A 197 -9.95 -12.52 13.30
C PRO A 197 -11.09 -11.56 12.93
N SER A 198 -10.82 -10.28 12.70
CA SER A 198 -11.86 -9.33 12.27
C SER A 198 -11.99 -9.22 10.75
N GLN A 199 -10.94 -9.59 10.01
CA GLN A 199 -10.78 -9.32 8.57
C GLN A 199 -10.93 -7.83 8.18
N MET A 200 -10.69 -6.90 9.12
CA MET A 200 -10.87 -5.45 8.95
C MET A 200 -9.66 -4.60 9.35
N ARG A 201 -8.62 -5.18 9.97
CA ARG A 201 -7.51 -4.40 10.54
C ARG A 201 -6.71 -3.63 9.50
N GLU A 202 -6.40 -4.28 8.38
CA GLU A 202 -5.71 -3.61 7.28
C GLU A 202 -6.57 -2.48 6.70
N ALA A 203 -7.87 -2.69 6.50
CA ALA A 203 -8.77 -1.64 6.03
C ALA A 203 -8.79 -0.41 6.96
N VAL A 204 -8.84 -0.63 8.28
CA VAL A 204 -8.77 0.45 9.28
C VAL A 204 -7.42 1.16 9.24
N ALA A 205 -6.32 0.40 9.18
CA ALA A 205 -4.98 0.94 9.17
C ALA A 205 -4.69 1.77 7.91
N TRP A 206 -4.97 1.23 6.72
CA TRP A 206 -4.74 1.92 5.44
C TRP A 206 -5.54 3.22 5.34
N ARG A 207 -6.80 3.21 5.80
CA ARG A 207 -7.63 4.42 5.86
C ARG A 207 -7.05 5.48 6.81
N LEU A 208 -6.54 5.09 7.98
CA LEU A 208 -5.91 6.03 8.90
C LEU A 208 -4.61 6.61 8.34
N LEU A 209 -3.79 5.77 7.70
CA LEU A 209 -2.51 6.19 7.11
C LEU A 209 -2.71 7.19 5.96
N ASP A 210 -3.69 6.93 5.09
CA ASP A 210 -4.11 7.86 4.03
C ASP A 210 -4.56 9.20 4.63
N ARG A 211 -5.45 9.18 5.62
CA ARG A 211 -5.95 10.38 6.32
C ARG A 211 -4.87 11.14 7.11
N ALA A 212 -3.75 10.48 7.43
CA ALA A 212 -2.58 11.10 8.03
C ALA A 212 -1.62 11.72 7.00
N GLY A 213 -1.96 11.73 5.70
CA GLY A 213 -1.12 12.29 4.64
C GLY A 213 0.21 11.56 4.47
N ILE A 214 0.18 10.23 4.60
CA ILE A 214 1.33 9.34 4.41
C ILE A 214 1.21 8.72 3.02
N PRO A 215 2.31 8.59 2.24
CA PRO A 215 2.28 7.80 1.01
C PRO A 215 2.10 6.32 1.39
N ALA A 216 0.86 5.85 1.38
CA ALA A 216 0.48 4.50 1.79
C ALA A 216 -0.24 3.79 0.64
N ALA A 217 -0.15 2.45 0.62
CA ALA A 217 -0.86 1.63 -0.35
C ALA A 217 -2.38 1.79 -0.21
N GLN A 218 -3.07 1.83 -1.35
CA GLN A 218 -4.53 1.81 -1.37
C GLN A 218 -5.08 0.40 -1.10
N HIS A 219 -6.32 0.33 -0.60
CA HIS A 219 -6.96 -0.88 -0.11
C HIS A 219 -8.42 -0.98 -0.56
N THR A 220 -8.84 -2.17 -1.02
CA THR A 220 -10.25 -2.58 -1.19
C THR A 220 -10.41 -4.08 -0.86
N TYR A 221 -11.58 -4.68 -1.02
CA TYR A 221 -11.81 -6.11 -0.81
C TYR A 221 -12.04 -6.86 -2.12
N ALA A 222 -11.84 -8.18 -2.09
CA ALA A 222 -12.35 -9.08 -3.10
C ALA A 222 -12.78 -10.43 -2.53
N THR A 223 -13.80 -11.05 -3.13
CA THR A 223 -13.94 -12.50 -3.07
C THR A 223 -13.05 -13.13 -4.12
N PHE A 224 -12.36 -14.22 -3.77
CA PHE A 224 -11.50 -14.94 -4.71
C PHE A 224 -12.01 -16.35 -4.97
N SER A 225 -12.00 -16.78 -6.23
CA SER A 225 -12.30 -18.15 -6.66
C SER A 225 -11.22 -18.70 -7.59
N LEU A 226 -10.90 -19.98 -7.46
CA LEU A 226 -9.92 -20.70 -8.26
C LEU A 226 -10.54 -21.99 -8.82
N ASN A 227 -10.72 -22.10 -10.13
CA ASN A 227 -11.44 -23.19 -10.81
C ASN A 227 -12.81 -23.46 -10.18
N ASP A 228 -13.64 -22.42 -10.08
CA ASP A 228 -14.98 -22.43 -9.47
C ASP A 228 -15.01 -22.76 -7.97
N ARG A 229 -13.86 -23.03 -7.35
CA ARG A 229 -13.76 -23.18 -5.90
C ARG A 229 -13.65 -21.81 -5.25
N TYR A 230 -14.60 -21.50 -4.38
CA TYR A 230 -14.52 -20.32 -3.51
C TYR A 230 -13.31 -20.43 -2.57
N MET A 231 -12.42 -19.44 -2.62
CA MET A 231 -11.20 -19.36 -1.81
C MET A 231 -11.37 -18.40 -0.63
N GLY A 232 -12.44 -17.61 -0.60
CA GLY A 232 -12.80 -16.75 0.53
C GLY A 232 -12.73 -15.26 0.26
N LEU A 233 -12.88 -14.48 1.33
CA LEU A 233 -12.65 -13.05 1.35
C LEU A 233 -11.15 -12.75 1.40
N TYR A 234 -10.72 -11.76 0.63
CA TYR A 234 -9.35 -11.26 0.53
C TYR A 234 -9.32 -9.73 0.62
N SER A 235 -8.25 -9.20 1.22
CA SER A 235 -7.88 -7.79 1.12
C SER A 235 -7.09 -7.58 -0.17
N VAL A 236 -7.46 -6.57 -0.96
CA VAL A 236 -6.77 -6.15 -2.18
C VAL A 236 -5.91 -4.95 -1.84
N ILE A 237 -4.60 -5.10 -1.95
CA ILE A 237 -3.64 -4.05 -1.58
C ILE A 237 -2.76 -3.72 -2.78
N GLU A 238 -2.64 -2.42 -3.03
CA GLU A 238 -1.74 -1.86 -4.02
C GLU A 238 -0.29 -2.33 -3.79
N GLN A 239 0.39 -2.72 -4.86
CA GLN A 239 1.82 -3.03 -4.79
C GLN A 239 2.65 -1.75 -4.72
N VAL A 240 3.54 -1.65 -3.73
CA VAL A 240 4.59 -0.62 -3.72
C VAL A 240 5.67 -1.01 -4.73
N ASP A 241 5.64 -0.37 -5.90
CA ASP A 241 6.56 -0.53 -7.03
C ASP A 241 6.76 0.79 -7.80
N LYS A 242 7.35 0.75 -9.01
CA LYS A 242 7.57 1.93 -9.84
C LYS A 242 6.27 2.69 -10.17
N LYS A 243 5.13 2.00 -10.26
CA LYS A 243 3.84 2.64 -10.53
C LYS A 243 3.35 3.39 -9.30
N PHE A 244 3.43 2.78 -8.12
CA PHE A 244 3.19 3.47 -6.85
C PHE A 244 4.05 4.75 -6.76
N LEU A 245 5.35 4.63 -7.03
CA LEU A 245 6.25 5.79 -6.98
C LEU A 245 5.83 6.89 -7.95
N LYS A 246 5.42 6.54 -9.17
CA LYS A 246 4.95 7.52 -10.15
C LYS A 246 3.67 8.23 -9.70
N ASP A 247 2.75 7.51 -9.08
CA ASP A 247 1.46 8.04 -8.65
C ASP A 247 1.61 8.97 -7.43
N HIS A 248 2.48 8.61 -6.48
CA HIS A 248 2.66 9.38 -5.25
C HIS A 248 3.75 10.45 -5.35
N PHE A 249 4.79 10.27 -6.18
CA PHE A 249 5.95 11.17 -6.26
C PHE A 249 6.04 11.93 -7.59
N GLY A 250 5.20 11.61 -8.57
CA GLY A 250 5.10 12.35 -9.84
C GLY A 250 6.44 12.45 -10.58
N LYS A 251 6.94 13.67 -10.78
CA LYS A 251 8.22 13.92 -11.48
C LYS A 251 9.45 13.43 -10.71
N ASN A 252 9.31 13.11 -9.42
CA ASN A 252 10.37 12.61 -8.54
C ASN A 252 10.38 11.07 -8.40
N SER A 253 9.86 10.33 -9.38
CA SER A 253 9.67 8.87 -9.28
C SER A 253 10.85 8.00 -9.71
N ALA A 254 12.03 8.56 -10.01
CA ALA A 254 13.16 7.84 -10.64
C ALA A 254 14.21 7.25 -9.67
N GLY A 255 14.01 7.37 -8.35
CA GLY A 255 15.02 7.03 -7.35
C GLY A 255 15.03 5.58 -6.84
N ASN A 256 15.79 5.33 -5.76
CA ASN A 256 15.97 4.02 -5.15
C ASN A 256 14.85 3.67 -4.15
N LEU A 257 14.22 2.51 -4.32
CA LEU A 257 13.24 1.94 -3.41
C LEU A 257 13.83 0.73 -2.70
N TYR A 258 14.06 0.84 -1.40
CA TYR A 258 14.46 -0.29 -0.56
C TYR A 258 13.26 -0.87 0.16
N LYS A 259 13.13 -2.19 0.18
CA LYS A 259 12.22 -2.90 1.08
C LYS A 259 13.01 -3.46 2.26
N ALA A 260 12.54 -3.15 3.46
CA ALA A 260 13.18 -3.52 4.72
C ALA A 260 12.75 -4.90 5.21
N TYR A 261 13.73 -5.71 5.60
CA TYR A 261 13.60 -7.07 6.10
C TYR A 261 14.54 -7.32 7.28
N CYS A 262 14.40 -8.48 7.92
CA CYS A 262 15.47 -9.07 8.72
C CYS A 262 16.20 -10.11 7.88
N GLY A 263 17.47 -9.84 7.53
CA GLY A 263 18.22 -10.64 6.57
C GLY A 263 19.71 -10.78 6.92
N ASP A 264 20.53 -10.78 5.88
CA ASP A 264 21.98 -11.00 5.84
C ASP A 264 22.80 -10.19 6.84
N VAL A 265 22.35 -8.99 7.19
CA VAL A 265 23.00 -8.12 8.16
C VAL A 265 22.12 -7.87 9.39
N GLY A 266 21.08 -8.67 9.61
CA GLY A 266 20.13 -8.54 10.72
C GLY A 266 18.87 -7.75 10.32
N CYS A 267 18.14 -7.21 11.29
CA CYS A 267 16.96 -6.39 11.01
C CYS A 267 17.33 -4.99 10.52
N ALA A 268 16.44 -4.41 9.73
CA ALA A 268 16.54 -3.06 9.18
C ALA A 268 16.26 -2.01 10.28
N THR A 269 17.14 -1.91 11.27
CA THR A 269 16.99 -1.01 12.42
C THR A 269 17.36 0.45 12.12
N LEU A 270 18.06 0.69 11.00
CA LEU A 270 18.74 1.94 10.68
C LEU A 270 19.83 2.33 11.71
N GLU A 271 20.37 1.36 12.42
CA GLU A 271 21.59 1.55 13.21
C GLU A 271 22.80 1.78 12.30
N HIS A 272 23.67 2.69 12.75
CA HIS A 272 24.94 2.93 12.09
C HIS A 272 25.84 1.69 12.21
N ARG A 273 26.48 1.35 11.10
CA ARG A 273 27.41 0.24 10.98
C ARG A 273 28.72 0.77 10.41
N THR A 274 29.82 0.19 10.84
CA THR A 274 31.13 0.42 10.24
C THR A 274 31.54 -0.84 9.49
N GLY A 275 31.90 -0.69 8.22
CA GLY A 275 32.36 -1.77 7.37
C GLY A 275 33.71 -2.34 7.82
N THR A 276 34.04 -3.52 7.31
CA THR A 276 35.36 -4.14 7.50
C THR A 276 36.45 -3.20 7.00
N GLY A 277 37.36 -2.79 7.89
CA GLY A 277 38.42 -1.82 7.57
C GLY A 277 38.09 -0.36 7.89
N GLY A 278 36.97 -0.09 8.59
CA GLY A 278 36.62 1.28 9.02
C GLY A 278 35.82 2.08 7.99
N GLY A 279 35.40 1.44 6.90
CA GLY A 279 34.56 2.08 5.89
C GLY A 279 33.19 2.50 6.45
N ASP A 280 32.67 3.61 5.94
CA ASP A 280 31.33 4.10 6.24
C ASP A 280 30.67 4.50 4.92
N ASP A 281 30.67 3.57 3.96
CA ASP A 281 30.07 3.71 2.63
C ASP A 281 28.77 2.90 2.57
N GLY A 282 28.28 2.48 1.41
CA GLY A 282 27.09 1.63 1.32
C GLY A 282 27.32 0.14 1.65
N ARG A 283 28.57 -0.33 1.66
CA ARG A 283 28.91 -1.77 1.61
C ARG A 283 28.64 -2.52 2.91
N GLN A 284 28.42 -1.84 4.02
CA GLN A 284 28.08 -2.45 5.32
C GLN A 284 26.59 -2.71 5.51
N TYR A 285 25.75 -2.34 4.54
CA TYR A 285 24.29 -2.54 4.60
C TYR A 285 23.80 -3.70 3.74
N PHE A 286 24.72 -4.50 3.20
CA PHE A 286 24.46 -5.79 2.58
C PHE A 286 25.72 -6.67 2.67
N THR A 287 25.55 -7.98 2.60
CA THR A 287 26.66 -8.92 2.47
C THR A 287 26.95 -9.17 0.99
N ALA A 288 28.21 -8.93 0.57
CA ALA A 288 28.62 -9.16 -0.81
C ALA A 288 28.41 -10.64 -1.20
N GLY A 289 27.69 -10.87 -2.30
CA GLY A 289 27.35 -12.21 -2.77
C GLY A 289 26.06 -12.80 -2.19
N SER A 290 25.39 -12.14 -1.24
CA SER A 290 24.06 -12.55 -0.80
C SER A 290 23.04 -12.42 -1.94
N VAL A 291 22.19 -13.45 -2.07
CA VAL A 291 21.01 -13.40 -2.95
C VAL A 291 20.08 -12.27 -2.49
N ASP A 292 19.36 -11.63 -3.42
CA ASP A 292 18.50 -10.47 -3.08
C ASP A 292 17.49 -10.83 -1.98
N ASP A 293 16.93 -12.04 -2.02
CA ASP A 293 15.96 -12.49 -1.04
C ASP A 293 16.52 -12.69 0.37
N ASP A 294 17.83 -12.69 0.56
CA ASP A 294 18.44 -12.70 1.88
C ASP A 294 18.80 -11.29 2.37
N ARG A 295 18.71 -10.24 1.53
CA ARG A 295 19.15 -8.90 1.92
C ARG A 295 18.20 -8.25 2.92
N THR A 296 18.81 -7.58 3.89
CA THR A 296 18.13 -6.75 4.90
C THR A 296 17.43 -5.54 4.29
N TYR A 297 18.08 -4.89 3.32
CA TYR A 297 17.50 -3.83 2.51
C TYR A 297 17.51 -4.29 1.05
N ARG A 298 16.39 -4.83 0.59
CA ARG A 298 16.25 -5.31 -0.80
C ARG A 298 15.96 -4.14 -1.70
N LEU A 299 16.82 -3.88 -2.67
CA LEU A 299 16.62 -2.82 -3.64
C LEU A 299 15.58 -3.30 -4.67
N LYS A 300 14.54 -2.50 -4.96
CA LYS A 300 13.41 -2.85 -5.84
C LYS A 300 13.31 -1.99 -7.11
N THR A 301 14.32 -1.15 -7.30
CA THR A 301 14.49 -0.26 -8.46
C THR A 301 15.98 -0.07 -8.68
N ASN A 302 16.42 0.10 -9.92
CA ASN A 302 17.85 0.29 -10.23
C ASN A 302 18.74 -0.88 -9.77
N GLU A 303 18.17 -2.10 -9.69
CA GLU A 303 18.86 -3.31 -9.23
C GLU A 303 20.11 -3.62 -10.06
N ASP A 304 20.02 -3.41 -11.37
CA ASP A 304 21.08 -3.67 -12.34
C ASP A 304 21.94 -2.43 -12.67
N ASP A 305 21.71 -1.29 -12.00
CA ASP A 305 22.48 -0.07 -12.24
C ASP A 305 23.63 0.06 -11.22
N PRO A 306 24.90 -0.21 -11.63
CA PRO A 306 26.05 -0.17 -10.74
C PRO A 306 26.35 1.23 -10.18
N ALA A 307 25.80 2.30 -10.76
CA ALA A 307 25.96 3.66 -10.26
C ALA A 307 24.91 4.01 -9.19
N ALA A 308 23.78 3.30 -9.15
CA ALA A 308 22.67 3.57 -8.24
C ALA A 308 22.51 2.49 -7.15
N ASN A 309 23.01 1.28 -7.36
CA ASN A 309 22.87 0.16 -6.40
C ASN A 309 24.02 0.05 -5.38
N THR A 310 24.77 1.13 -5.13
CA THR A 310 25.94 1.12 -4.21
C THR A 310 25.57 1.15 -2.73
N TYR A 311 24.33 1.52 -2.39
CA TYR A 311 23.81 1.75 -1.03
C TYR A 311 24.43 2.98 -0.31
N ASP A 312 25.20 3.82 -1.01
CA ASP A 312 25.81 5.03 -0.42
C ASP A 312 24.77 6.07 0.01
N ASP A 313 23.62 6.10 -0.65
CA ASP A 313 22.45 6.89 -0.27
C ASP A 313 21.87 6.41 1.06
N LEU A 314 21.68 5.10 1.24
CA LEU A 314 21.23 4.50 2.50
C LEU A 314 22.22 4.79 3.64
N ALA A 315 23.53 4.68 3.36
CA ALA A 315 24.57 5.04 4.32
C ALA A 315 24.49 6.52 4.72
N THR A 316 24.21 7.40 3.77
CA THR A 316 24.02 8.84 4.01
C THR A 316 22.82 9.10 4.94
N LEU A 317 21.69 8.43 4.71
CA LEU A 317 20.54 8.49 5.60
C LEU A 317 20.91 8.03 7.01
N ILE A 318 21.51 6.86 7.14
CA ILE A 318 21.81 6.24 8.43
C ILE A 318 22.83 7.07 9.23
N ARG A 319 23.84 7.65 8.57
CA ARG A 319 24.78 8.59 9.22
C ARG A 319 24.06 9.80 9.82
N ALA A 320 23.13 10.40 9.07
CA ALA A 320 22.36 11.56 9.54
C ALA A 320 21.47 11.19 10.73
N VAL A 321 20.75 10.07 10.64
CA VAL A 321 19.89 9.54 11.72
C VAL A 321 20.65 9.28 13.03
N ASN A 322 21.87 8.77 12.94
CA ASN A 322 22.69 8.43 14.10
C ASN A 322 23.59 9.60 14.58
N GLY A 323 23.57 10.73 13.86
CA GLY A 323 24.37 11.91 14.17
C GLY A 323 25.88 11.63 14.18
N VAL A 324 26.35 10.71 13.33
CA VAL A 324 27.73 10.16 13.37
C VAL A 324 28.80 11.24 13.28
N GLN A 325 28.54 12.30 12.52
CA GLN A 325 29.48 13.38 12.25
C GLN A 325 29.31 14.59 13.19
N LEU A 326 28.41 14.50 14.18
CA LEU A 326 28.06 15.62 15.05
C LEU A 326 28.77 15.52 16.40
N PRO A 327 29.39 16.61 16.89
CA PRO A 327 30.00 16.63 18.22
C PRO A 327 28.94 16.70 19.32
N GLY A 328 29.36 16.48 20.58
CA GLY A 328 28.53 16.75 21.76
C GLY A 328 27.85 15.53 22.39
N GLY A 329 28.31 14.32 22.08
CA GLY A 329 27.74 13.10 22.68
C GLY A 329 26.22 13.05 22.45
N ASP A 330 25.46 12.60 23.42
CA ASP A 330 24.00 12.45 23.27
C ASP A 330 23.22 13.77 23.15
N ASP A 331 23.80 14.90 23.58
CA ASP A 331 23.20 16.21 23.41
C ASP A 331 23.21 16.68 21.95
N ARG A 332 24.00 16.03 21.06
CA ARG A 332 24.01 16.31 19.62
C ARG A 332 22.61 16.26 19.00
N PHE A 333 21.76 15.35 19.47
CA PHE A 333 20.39 15.16 18.97
C PHE A 333 19.42 16.28 19.35
N LYS A 334 19.79 17.15 20.30
CA LYS A 334 19.01 18.34 20.67
C LYS A 334 19.36 19.57 19.82
N SER A 335 20.40 19.48 19.00
CA SER A 335 20.95 20.64 18.27
C SER A 335 20.22 20.92 16.95
N ASP A 336 20.18 22.20 16.57
CA ASP A 336 19.71 22.63 15.25
C ASP A 336 20.55 22.01 14.12
N THR A 337 21.83 21.71 14.37
CA THR A 337 22.70 21.03 13.41
C THR A 337 22.23 19.61 13.14
N PHE A 338 21.77 18.87 14.16
CA PHE A 338 21.18 17.55 13.96
C PHE A 338 19.90 17.66 13.15
N ARG A 339 18.97 18.53 13.54
CA ARG A 339 17.73 18.79 12.81
C ARG A 339 18.01 19.09 11.33
N ALA A 340 18.87 20.06 11.05
CA ALA A 340 19.22 20.45 9.69
C ALA A 340 19.94 19.34 8.92
N SER A 341 20.66 18.43 9.59
CA SER A 341 21.33 17.29 8.95
C SER A 341 20.34 16.22 8.50
N VAL A 342 19.34 15.90 9.33
CA VAL A 342 18.35 14.85 9.03
C VAL A 342 17.27 15.36 8.08
N GLU A 343 16.77 16.59 8.25
CA GLU A 343 15.82 17.23 7.32
C GLU A 343 16.40 17.41 5.90
N ARG A 344 17.73 17.39 5.77
CA ARG A 344 18.40 17.46 4.47
C ARG A 344 18.19 16.18 3.65
N VAL A 345 18.13 15.03 4.31
CA VAL A 345 18.17 13.70 3.69
C VAL A 345 16.92 12.86 3.93
N LEU A 346 15.99 13.31 4.77
CA LEU A 346 14.76 12.59 5.13
C LEU A 346 13.57 13.54 5.15
N ASN A 347 12.43 13.06 4.68
CA ASN A 347 11.12 13.63 4.97
C ASN A 347 10.72 13.31 6.41
N VAL A 348 11.31 14.04 7.37
CA VAL A 348 11.11 13.86 8.81
C VAL A 348 9.63 13.99 9.18
N ARG A 349 8.91 14.93 8.56
CA ARG A 349 7.50 15.16 8.85
C ARG A 349 6.62 13.98 8.46
N ALA A 350 6.82 13.39 7.27
CA ALA A 350 6.11 12.19 6.88
C ALA A 350 6.41 11.02 7.84
N PHE A 351 7.67 10.86 8.25
CA PHE A 351 8.04 9.85 9.25
C PHE A 351 7.34 10.08 10.60
N LEU A 352 7.33 11.31 11.13
CA LEU A 352 6.68 11.62 12.41
C LEU A 352 5.15 11.46 12.33
N ARG A 353 4.55 11.78 11.18
CA ARG A 353 3.11 11.50 10.95
C ARG A 353 2.82 10.01 10.96
N TRP A 354 3.62 9.23 10.22
CA TRP A 354 3.56 7.77 10.26
C TRP A 354 3.74 7.23 11.67
N ALA A 355 4.72 7.71 12.42
CA ALA A 355 4.96 7.27 13.78
C ALA A 355 3.75 7.55 14.69
N GLY A 356 3.13 8.72 14.54
CA GLY A 356 1.92 9.08 15.29
C GLY A 356 0.75 8.13 14.98
N ALA A 357 0.49 7.85 13.70
CA ALA A 357 -0.53 6.89 13.30
C ALA A 357 -0.20 5.46 13.77
N ASN A 358 1.07 5.04 13.65
CA ASN A 358 1.52 3.69 13.98
C ASN A 358 1.37 3.36 15.48
N VAL A 359 1.75 4.29 16.37
CA VAL A 359 1.62 4.08 17.82
C VAL A 359 0.16 4.04 18.26
N LEU A 360 -0.74 4.79 17.59
CA LEU A 360 -2.18 4.72 17.84
C LEU A 360 -2.76 3.40 17.35
N LEU A 361 -2.33 2.90 16.20
CA LEU A 361 -2.74 1.57 15.74
C LEU A 361 -2.14 0.43 16.58
N GLY A 362 -1.07 0.69 17.34
CA GLY A 362 -0.27 -0.34 18.01
C GLY A 362 0.23 -1.39 17.05
N SER A 363 0.52 -1.00 15.80
CA SER A 363 1.04 -1.91 14.80
C SER A 363 2.51 -2.15 15.09
N TRP A 364 2.83 -3.36 15.52
CA TRP A 364 4.15 -3.73 16.01
C TRP A 364 4.99 -4.42 14.94
N ASP A 365 4.37 -5.04 13.93
CA ASP A 365 5.06 -5.86 12.94
C ASP A 365 5.70 -5.04 11.80
N ASN A 366 6.40 -3.97 12.18
CA ASN A 366 7.06 -3.04 11.28
C ASN A 366 8.29 -2.41 11.97
N TYR A 367 8.74 -1.21 11.54
CA TYR A 367 9.84 -0.49 12.18
C TYR A 367 9.72 -0.39 13.72
N PHE A 368 8.52 -0.47 14.29
CA PHE A 368 8.31 -0.39 15.74
C PHE A 368 8.91 -1.57 16.53
N ALA A 369 8.42 -2.81 16.38
CA ALA A 369 8.90 -3.94 17.18
C ALA A 369 9.78 -4.91 16.39
N THR A 370 9.46 -5.16 15.11
CA THR A 370 10.16 -6.09 14.20
C THR A 370 10.78 -5.33 13.03
N PRO A 371 11.89 -4.55 13.17
CA PRO A 371 12.32 -3.57 12.17
C PRO A 371 12.53 -4.14 10.75
N SER A 372 11.44 -4.15 9.99
CA SER A 372 11.15 -4.84 8.74
C SER A 372 9.75 -4.37 8.29
N ASN A 373 9.21 -4.84 7.16
CA ASN A 373 7.86 -4.49 6.70
C ASN A 373 7.62 -2.97 6.51
N TYR A 374 8.62 -2.28 5.98
CA TYR A 374 8.46 -0.93 5.46
C TYR A 374 9.34 -0.75 4.24
N TYR A 375 9.11 0.33 3.50
CA TYR A 375 9.98 0.74 2.41
C TYR A 375 10.65 2.08 2.72
N LEU A 376 11.83 2.27 2.16
CA LEU A 376 12.53 3.55 2.11
C LEU A 376 12.68 3.95 0.66
N TYR A 377 12.11 5.09 0.31
CA TYR A 377 12.22 5.62 -1.04
C TYR A 377 13.11 6.86 -1.07
N ASN A 378 14.28 6.75 -1.69
CA ASN A 378 15.14 7.87 -2.00
C ASN A 378 14.72 8.49 -3.33
N SER A 379 13.93 9.56 -3.29
CA SER A 379 13.51 10.29 -4.50
C SER A 379 14.54 11.31 -4.99
N GLY A 380 15.51 11.66 -4.15
CA GLY A 380 16.22 12.94 -4.29
C GLY A 380 15.27 14.14 -4.18
N ARG A 381 15.74 15.31 -4.63
CA ARG A 381 14.95 16.55 -4.69
C ARG A 381 14.67 16.93 -6.15
N LEU A 382 13.49 17.50 -6.42
CA LEU A 382 13.03 17.73 -7.80
C LEU A 382 13.88 18.79 -8.50
N GLY A 383 14.69 18.35 -9.46
CA GLY A 383 15.53 19.24 -10.27
C GLY A 383 16.91 19.50 -9.68
N ASP A 384 17.30 18.77 -8.61
CA ASP A 384 18.69 18.80 -8.15
C ASP A 384 19.61 18.15 -9.21
N PRO A 385 20.65 18.85 -9.70
CA PRO A 385 21.51 18.35 -10.75
C PRO A 385 22.34 17.13 -10.35
N LEU A 386 22.50 16.86 -9.05
CA LEU A 386 23.20 15.67 -8.57
C LEU A 386 22.29 14.44 -8.47
N GLY A 387 20.99 14.61 -8.71
CA GLY A 387 20.01 13.52 -8.64
C GLY A 387 19.89 12.86 -7.26
N PHE A 388 19.17 11.74 -7.20
CA PHE A 388 18.93 11.01 -5.95
C PHE A 388 20.18 10.32 -5.39
N THR A 389 21.16 9.99 -6.23
CA THR A 389 22.42 9.36 -5.79
C THR A 389 23.36 10.37 -5.14
N GLY A 390 23.45 11.60 -5.67
CA GLY A 390 24.32 12.63 -5.12
C GLY A 390 23.68 13.49 -4.02
N ARG A 391 22.36 13.71 -4.06
CA ARG A 391 21.59 14.36 -2.98
C ARG A 391 20.39 13.51 -2.57
N PRO A 392 20.61 12.48 -1.73
CA PRO A 392 19.54 11.60 -1.32
C PRO A 392 18.48 12.34 -0.49
N TYR A 393 17.22 11.97 -0.71
CA TYR A 393 16.09 12.43 0.10
C TYR A 393 15.07 11.32 0.25
N PHE A 394 15.00 10.76 1.46
CA PHE A 394 14.23 9.57 1.76
C PHE A 394 12.82 9.88 2.25
N THR A 395 11.87 9.03 1.92
CA THR A 395 10.53 8.98 2.51
C THR A 395 10.22 7.53 2.92
N LEU A 396 9.73 7.32 4.14
CA LEU A 396 9.26 6.01 4.60
C LEU A 396 7.88 5.73 4.01
N ILE A 397 7.67 4.52 3.51
CA ILE A 397 6.37 4.04 2.99
C ILE A 397 5.97 2.80 3.81
N PRO A 398 4.79 2.80 4.48
CA PRO A 398 4.31 1.69 5.29
C PRO A 398 3.99 0.43 4.46
N TRP A 399 4.14 -0.74 5.08
CA TRP A 399 3.75 -2.04 4.52
C TRP A 399 3.25 -2.96 5.64
N ASP A 400 2.38 -3.93 5.31
CA ASP A 400 1.96 -5.04 6.19
C ASP A 400 1.31 -4.63 7.53
N TYR A 401 0.01 -4.30 7.52
CA TYR A 401 -0.69 -3.74 8.69
C TYR A 401 -1.73 -4.69 9.33
N ASP A 402 -1.65 -5.99 9.06
CA ASP A 402 -2.55 -7.00 9.64
C ASP A 402 -2.36 -7.13 11.16
N ASN A 403 -1.10 -7.10 11.61
CA ASN A 403 -0.72 -7.12 13.03
C ASN A 403 -0.86 -5.72 13.68
N SER A 404 -2.11 -5.29 13.83
CA SER A 404 -2.47 -3.99 14.41
C SER A 404 -3.74 -4.07 15.27
N SER A 405 -4.10 -2.97 15.91
CA SER A 405 -5.37 -2.78 16.62
C SER A 405 -5.72 -3.94 17.56
N GLY A 406 -4.76 -4.31 18.40
CA GLY A 406 -4.94 -5.27 19.47
C GLY A 406 -4.56 -6.72 19.17
N ILE A 407 -3.96 -7.03 18.02
CA ILE A 407 -3.27 -8.32 17.83
C ILE A 407 -2.01 -8.34 18.69
N ASP A 408 -1.85 -9.38 19.50
CA ASP A 408 -0.64 -9.61 20.30
C ASP A 408 -0.25 -11.09 20.35
N PHE A 409 1.04 -11.35 20.12
CA PHE A 409 1.64 -12.68 20.19
C PHE A 409 2.68 -12.81 21.31
N PHE A 410 2.92 -11.73 22.07
CA PHE A 410 4.07 -11.65 22.98
C PHE A 410 3.67 -11.46 24.45
N GLY A 411 2.38 -11.29 24.74
CA GLY A 411 1.91 -10.82 26.04
C GLY A 411 2.08 -9.31 26.22
N THR A 412 2.37 -8.58 25.14
CA THR A 412 2.64 -7.15 25.17
C THR A 412 1.32 -6.36 25.21
N LYS A 413 1.26 -5.35 26.08
CA LYS A 413 0.09 -4.47 26.19
C LYS A 413 0.23 -3.24 25.29
N TRP A 414 0.12 -3.45 23.97
CA TRP A 414 0.28 -2.40 22.94
C TRP A 414 -0.61 -1.17 23.16
N GLN A 415 -1.79 -1.33 23.75
CA GLN A 415 -2.70 -0.23 24.06
C GLN A 415 -2.13 0.74 25.12
N TYR A 416 -1.18 0.28 25.94
CA TYR A 416 -0.54 1.06 27.01
C TYR A 416 0.88 1.50 26.68
N THR A 417 1.25 1.51 25.39
CA THR A 417 2.55 1.99 24.91
C THR A 417 2.81 3.45 25.29
N ASP A 418 4.01 3.74 25.77
CA ASP A 418 4.49 5.12 25.99
C ASP A 418 4.65 5.83 24.64
N LEU A 419 4.14 7.07 24.53
CA LEU A 419 4.17 7.85 23.30
C LEU A 419 5.60 8.22 22.87
N LEU A 420 6.54 8.32 23.80
CA LEU A 420 7.92 8.74 23.54
C LEU A 420 8.95 7.61 23.74
N ASP A 421 8.61 6.51 24.41
CA ASP A 421 9.49 5.36 24.65
C ASP A 421 8.99 4.06 24.01
N TRP A 422 9.12 4.01 22.69
CA TRP A 422 8.81 2.81 21.90
C TRP A 422 9.68 1.60 22.29
N PRO A 423 11.02 1.69 22.40
CA PRO A 423 11.85 0.54 22.72
C PRO A 423 11.42 -0.19 24.00
N ALA A 424 11.02 0.51 25.06
CA ALA A 424 10.61 -0.14 26.30
C ALA A 424 9.45 -1.13 26.10
N MET A 425 8.57 -0.90 25.13
CA MET A 425 7.43 -1.76 24.85
C MET A 425 7.78 -3.03 24.07
N THR A 426 9.00 -3.14 23.53
CA THR A 426 9.41 -4.32 22.75
C THR A 426 10.12 -5.37 23.59
N ARG A 427 10.21 -5.21 24.92
CA ARG A 427 10.95 -6.14 25.81
C ARG A 427 10.44 -7.58 25.72
N ASP A 428 9.12 -7.76 25.78
CA ASP A 428 8.53 -9.10 25.69
C ASP A 428 8.67 -9.70 24.30
N TYR A 429 8.53 -8.89 23.25
CA TYR A 429 8.87 -9.28 21.88
C TYR A 429 10.31 -9.80 21.79
N CYS A 430 11.29 -9.00 22.22
CA CYS A 430 12.72 -9.36 22.16
C CYS A 430 13.03 -10.62 22.97
N ARG A 431 12.45 -10.75 24.17
CA ARG A 431 12.60 -11.92 25.03
C ARG A 431 12.04 -13.19 24.36
N ILE A 432 10.83 -13.13 23.78
CA ILE A 432 10.16 -14.29 23.19
C ILE A 432 10.83 -14.72 21.88
N THR A 433 11.26 -13.75 21.08
CA THR A 433 11.95 -13.99 19.80
C THR A 433 13.44 -14.28 19.96
N HIS A 434 13.96 -14.31 21.19
CA HIS A 434 15.38 -14.48 21.49
C HIS A 434 16.27 -13.48 20.74
N ALA A 435 15.77 -12.24 20.60
CA ALA A 435 16.54 -11.16 20.00
C ALA A 435 17.86 -10.95 20.80
N PRO A 436 18.95 -10.53 20.14
CA PRO A 436 20.24 -10.33 20.79
C PRO A 436 20.28 -9.13 21.76
N HIS A 437 19.17 -8.41 21.92
CA HIS A 437 19.05 -7.19 22.71
C HIS A 437 17.82 -7.26 23.60
N GLU A 438 17.83 -6.53 24.72
CA GLU A 438 16.68 -6.49 25.66
C GLU A 438 15.46 -5.78 25.03
N VAL A 439 15.70 -4.79 24.18
CA VAL A 439 14.69 -4.02 23.44
C VAL A 439 15.15 -3.77 22.01
N SER A 440 14.20 -3.47 21.12
CA SER A 440 14.45 -3.13 19.73
C SER A 440 15.20 -1.81 19.65
N ARG A 441 16.18 -1.76 18.75
CA ARG A 441 17.02 -0.57 18.57
C ARG A 441 16.45 0.28 17.44
N LEU A 442 15.92 1.45 17.79
CA LEU A 442 15.10 2.28 16.90
C LEU A 442 15.67 3.70 16.73
N PRO A 443 16.93 3.86 16.27
CA PRO A 443 17.63 5.15 16.24
C PRO A 443 16.89 6.24 15.46
N LEU A 444 16.12 5.91 14.41
CA LEU A 444 15.35 6.92 13.68
C LEU A 444 14.30 7.57 14.58
N PHE A 445 13.51 6.77 15.30
CA PHE A 445 12.50 7.29 16.22
C PHE A 445 13.14 7.96 17.44
N THR A 446 14.04 7.24 18.12
CA THR A 446 14.59 7.69 19.42
C THR A 446 15.46 8.93 19.29
N ASN A 447 16.25 9.07 18.22
CA ASN A 447 17.11 10.24 18.04
C ASN A 447 16.32 11.46 17.57
N LEU A 448 15.29 11.27 16.71
CA LEU A 448 14.42 12.38 16.29
C LEU A 448 13.68 12.99 17.49
N LEU A 449 13.06 12.17 18.34
CA LEU A 449 12.27 12.69 19.46
C LEU A 449 13.10 13.33 20.60
N ARG A 450 14.43 13.19 20.58
CA ARG A 450 15.32 13.97 21.45
C ARG A 450 15.35 15.46 21.08
N HIS A 451 15.02 15.81 19.83
CA HIS A 451 14.91 17.21 19.41
C HIS A 451 13.54 17.78 19.79
N HIS A 452 13.54 18.94 20.46
CA HIS A 452 12.31 19.55 20.97
C HIS A 452 11.24 19.74 19.89
N ASP A 453 11.58 20.36 18.77
CA ASP A 453 10.60 20.68 17.72
C ASP A 453 10.04 19.46 16.99
N PHE A 454 10.83 18.39 16.88
CA PHE A 454 10.35 17.12 16.31
C PHE A 454 9.36 16.46 17.26
N CYS A 455 9.67 16.44 18.57
CA CYS A 455 8.74 15.94 19.58
C CYS A 455 7.45 16.78 19.62
N GLN A 456 7.55 18.11 19.59
CA GLN A 456 6.40 19.01 19.52
C GLN A 456 5.51 18.72 18.31
N TYR A 457 6.10 18.60 17.11
CA TYR A 457 5.37 18.27 15.88
C TYR A 457 4.69 16.89 15.97
N TYR A 458 5.40 15.89 16.48
CA TYR A 458 4.88 14.53 16.67
C TYR A 458 3.66 14.50 17.61
N LEU A 459 3.73 15.21 18.74
CA LEU A 459 2.64 15.27 19.71
C LEU A 459 1.43 16.06 19.17
N ASP A 460 1.66 17.15 18.43
CA ASP A 460 0.59 17.91 17.77
C ASP A 460 -0.14 17.06 16.72
N HIS A 461 0.59 16.24 15.96
CA HIS A 461 -0.04 15.31 15.02
C HIS A 461 -0.83 14.19 15.71
N LEU A 462 -0.31 13.63 16.80
CA LEU A 462 -1.03 12.64 17.61
C LEU A 462 -2.36 13.18 18.14
N GLU A 463 -2.33 14.40 18.69
CA GLU A 463 -3.54 15.05 19.20
C GLU A 463 -4.53 15.32 18.06
N TYR A 464 -4.05 15.78 16.91
CA TYR A 464 -4.88 15.92 15.70
C TYR A 464 -5.56 14.60 15.32
N LEU A 465 -4.83 13.48 15.25
CA LEU A 465 -5.41 12.19 14.91
C LEU A 465 -6.44 11.73 15.96
N LEU A 466 -6.17 11.94 17.25
CA LEU A 466 -7.14 11.64 18.31
C LEU A 466 -8.39 12.52 18.22
N ASP A 467 -8.27 13.78 17.78
CA ASP A 467 -9.42 14.68 17.61
C ASP A 467 -10.23 14.35 16.35
N THR A 468 -9.58 13.84 15.29
CA THR A 468 -10.19 13.77 13.96
C THR A 468 -10.46 12.36 13.45
N GLU A 469 -9.54 11.41 13.61
CA GLU A 469 -9.62 10.11 12.93
C GLU A 469 -9.70 8.90 13.88
N PHE A 470 -9.02 8.95 15.02
CA PHE A 470 -8.83 7.83 15.95
C PHE A 470 -9.77 7.86 17.18
N GLY A 471 -10.90 8.58 17.09
CA GLY A 471 -11.91 8.60 18.16
C GLY A 471 -12.68 7.26 18.25
N PRO A 472 -12.96 6.71 19.45
CA PRO A 472 -13.60 5.40 19.60
C PRO A 472 -14.93 5.27 18.85
N GLU A 473 -15.81 6.27 18.91
CA GLU A 473 -17.09 6.26 18.20
C GLU A 473 -16.93 6.31 16.67
N ARG A 474 -15.93 7.05 16.19
CA ARG A 474 -15.61 7.11 14.76
C ARG A 474 -15.09 5.78 14.25
N VAL A 475 -14.21 5.14 15.00
CA VAL A 475 -13.71 3.80 14.67
C VAL A 475 -14.84 2.76 14.75
N ALA A 476 -15.71 2.83 15.77
CA ALA A 476 -16.89 1.98 15.88
C ALA A 476 -17.83 2.12 14.67
N ALA A 477 -18.05 3.36 14.20
CA ALA A 477 -18.85 3.63 13.02
C ALA A 477 -18.19 3.12 11.72
N LEU A 478 -16.88 3.30 11.57
CA LEU A 478 -16.10 2.78 10.44
C LEU A 478 -16.23 1.25 10.33
N ILE A 479 -16.01 0.54 11.43
CA ILE A 479 -16.04 -0.94 11.42
C ILE A 479 -17.46 -1.51 11.42
N GLY A 480 -18.48 -0.68 11.69
CA GLY A 480 -19.86 -1.13 11.77
C GLY A 480 -20.13 -2.02 12.99
N ALA A 481 -19.48 -1.72 14.12
CA ALA A 481 -19.58 -2.51 15.36
C ALA A 481 -21.00 -2.54 15.94
N GLU A 482 -21.29 -3.54 16.76
CA GLU A 482 -22.54 -3.62 17.53
C GLU A 482 -22.75 -2.33 18.34
N GLY A 483 -23.94 -1.75 18.22
CA GLY A 483 -24.30 -0.51 18.91
C GLY A 483 -23.80 0.78 18.24
N SER A 484 -23.01 0.71 17.17
CA SER A 484 -22.57 1.91 16.40
C SER A 484 -23.71 2.61 15.64
N GLY A 485 -24.84 1.92 15.45
CA GLY A 485 -25.98 2.42 14.67
C GLY A 485 -25.75 2.43 13.14
N ARG A 486 -24.63 1.92 12.66
CA ARG A 486 -24.29 1.86 11.22
C ARG A 486 -24.78 0.56 10.59
N THR A 487 -25.22 0.65 9.35
CA THR A 487 -25.65 -0.48 8.51
C THR A 487 -24.82 -0.63 7.23
N ASP A 488 -23.77 0.18 7.12
CA ASP A 488 -22.90 0.37 5.95
C ASP A 488 -21.42 0.46 6.37
N GLY A 489 -21.08 -0.07 7.56
CA GLY A 489 -19.70 -0.18 8.01
C GLY A 489 -18.99 -1.39 7.39
N LEU A 490 -17.69 -1.51 7.67
CA LEU A 490 -16.87 -2.60 7.12
C LEU A 490 -17.44 -3.99 7.43
N TRP A 491 -17.99 -4.22 8.63
CA TRP A 491 -18.62 -5.51 8.94
C TRP A 491 -19.78 -5.84 8.00
N GLN A 492 -20.67 -4.88 7.75
CA GLN A 492 -21.82 -5.08 6.86
C GLN A 492 -21.39 -5.32 5.41
N LEU A 493 -20.27 -4.73 5.00
CA LEU A 493 -19.66 -4.98 3.70
C LEU A 493 -19.13 -6.43 3.58
N ILE A 494 -18.40 -6.92 4.58
CA ILE A 494 -17.62 -8.15 4.44
C ILE A 494 -18.31 -9.42 4.95
N SER A 495 -19.34 -9.31 5.80
CA SER A 495 -19.86 -10.45 6.57
C SER A 495 -20.34 -11.60 5.70
N SER A 496 -21.00 -11.30 4.57
CA SER A 496 -21.50 -12.33 3.66
C SER A 496 -20.37 -13.13 3.02
N ALA A 497 -19.30 -12.46 2.58
CA ALA A 497 -18.14 -13.11 1.97
C ALA A 497 -17.35 -13.91 3.01
N ALA A 498 -17.18 -13.37 4.23
CA ALA A 498 -16.53 -14.07 5.33
C ALA A 498 -17.28 -15.36 5.72
N TYR A 499 -18.62 -15.30 5.80
CA TYR A 499 -19.45 -16.43 6.16
C TYR A 499 -19.49 -17.52 5.09
N GLY A 500 -19.36 -17.15 3.82
CA GLY A 500 -19.30 -18.10 2.70
C GLY A 500 -18.13 -19.08 2.76
N GLU A 501 -17.17 -18.91 3.68
CA GLU A 501 -16.02 -19.81 3.83
C GLU A 501 -16.31 -21.07 4.67
N ALA A 502 -17.48 -21.18 5.30
CA ALA A 502 -17.87 -22.35 6.11
C ALA A 502 -19.38 -22.62 6.08
N ASP A 503 -19.77 -23.91 6.13
CA ASP A 503 -21.18 -24.34 6.07
C ASP A 503 -21.98 -24.05 7.35
N SER A 504 -21.30 -23.76 8.47
CA SER A 504 -21.93 -23.42 9.74
C SER A 504 -21.10 -22.43 10.54
N PRO A 505 -21.71 -21.69 11.50
CA PRO A 505 -21.00 -20.71 12.33
C PRO A 505 -19.76 -21.25 13.05
N HIS A 506 -19.80 -22.52 13.49
CA HIS A 506 -18.73 -23.15 14.27
C HIS A 506 -17.92 -24.18 13.47
N GLY A 507 -18.26 -24.38 12.20
CA GLY A 507 -17.55 -25.31 11.32
C GLY A 507 -16.15 -24.81 10.97
N GLN A 508 -15.24 -25.73 10.66
CA GLN A 508 -13.94 -25.39 10.11
C GLN A 508 -14.10 -24.79 8.71
N PRO A 509 -13.53 -23.61 8.41
CA PRO A 509 -13.61 -23.04 7.08
C PRO A 509 -12.90 -23.93 6.04
N PHE A 510 -13.59 -24.26 4.94
CA PHE A 510 -13.04 -25.12 3.88
C PHE A 510 -11.97 -24.43 3.03
N THR A 511 -11.82 -23.11 3.20
CA THR A 511 -10.76 -22.27 2.62
C THR A 511 -9.45 -22.35 3.38
N GLY A 512 -9.44 -22.96 4.58
CA GLY A 512 -8.28 -22.99 5.48
C GLY A 512 -8.14 -21.73 6.33
N ARG A 513 -9.12 -20.81 6.36
CA ARG A 513 -9.09 -19.66 7.28
C ARG A 513 -9.00 -20.14 8.72
N GLN A 514 -8.18 -19.45 9.52
CA GLN A 514 -7.87 -19.83 10.90
C GLN A 514 -9.08 -19.78 11.85
N PHE A 515 -9.92 -18.77 11.69
CA PHE A 515 -11.03 -18.47 12.60
C PHE A 515 -12.34 -19.01 12.05
N THR A 516 -13.25 -19.46 12.92
CA THR A 516 -14.61 -19.84 12.54
C THR A 516 -15.45 -18.61 12.18
N ASN A 517 -16.64 -18.80 11.60
CA ASN A 517 -17.57 -17.70 11.32
C ASN A 517 -18.04 -17.01 12.61
N ASP A 518 -18.27 -17.78 13.68
CA ASP A 518 -18.66 -17.25 15.00
C ASP A 518 -17.52 -16.44 15.66
N GLU A 519 -16.27 -16.88 15.57
CA GLU A 519 -15.14 -16.08 16.07
C GLU A 519 -14.97 -14.79 15.26
N VAL A 520 -15.12 -14.85 13.93
CA VAL A 520 -15.07 -13.63 13.11
C VAL A 520 -16.20 -12.67 13.48
N TYR A 521 -17.42 -13.16 13.63
CA TYR A 521 -18.55 -12.36 14.11
C TYR A 521 -18.27 -11.70 15.46
N ARG A 522 -17.72 -12.46 16.41
CA ARG A 522 -17.39 -11.97 17.76
C ARG A 522 -16.30 -10.90 17.70
N ALA A 523 -15.24 -11.08 16.91
CA ALA A 523 -14.17 -10.11 16.81
C ALA A 523 -14.55 -8.88 15.97
N ALA A 524 -15.24 -9.07 14.84
CA ALA A 524 -15.55 -8.03 13.86
C ALA A 524 -16.78 -7.21 14.22
N TYR A 525 -17.87 -7.84 14.68
CA TYR A 525 -19.11 -7.14 14.98
C TYR A 525 -19.26 -6.89 16.48
N ARG A 526 -19.12 -7.94 17.30
CA ARG A 526 -19.30 -7.84 18.76
C ARG A 526 -18.13 -7.16 19.47
N GLN A 527 -16.98 -7.08 18.80
CA GLN A 527 -15.73 -6.53 19.34
C GLN A 527 -15.18 -7.30 20.56
N TRP A 528 -15.55 -8.57 20.71
CA TRP A 528 -15.09 -9.41 21.81
C TRP A 528 -13.60 -9.74 21.68
N GLU A 529 -12.98 -9.99 22.82
CA GLU A 529 -11.62 -10.51 22.91
C GLU A 529 -11.59 -11.98 22.51
N LEU A 530 -10.53 -12.36 21.78
CA LEU A 530 -10.26 -13.74 21.42
C LEU A 530 -8.91 -14.16 21.98
N SER A 531 -8.84 -15.41 22.46
CA SER A 531 -7.60 -16.04 22.90
C SER A 531 -7.50 -17.45 22.33
N ARG A 532 -6.33 -17.77 21.78
CA ARG A 532 -5.99 -19.10 21.28
C ARG A 532 -4.55 -19.42 21.66
N GLY A 533 -4.37 -20.34 22.61
CA GLY A 533 -3.05 -20.65 23.16
C GLY A 533 -2.43 -19.42 23.82
N SER A 534 -1.22 -19.03 23.39
CA SER A 534 -0.54 -17.81 23.87
C SER A 534 -0.91 -16.55 23.09
N GLN A 535 -1.70 -16.67 22.01
CA GLN A 535 -2.11 -15.52 21.21
C GLN A 535 -3.36 -14.87 21.81
N PHE A 536 -3.34 -13.54 21.86
CA PHE A 536 -4.43 -12.75 22.40
C PHE A 536 -4.80 -11.64 21.40
N THR A 537 -6.08 -11.37 21.26
CA THR A 537 -6.55 -10.33 20.34
C THR A 537 -7.73 -9.57 20.93
N TYR A 538 -7.57 -8.26 21.12
CA TYR A 538 -8.70 -7.38 21.45
C TYR A 538 -9.59 -7.15 20.23
N GLY A 539 -10.87 -6.84 20.44
CA GLY A 539 -11.66 -6.17 19.40
C GLY A 539 -11.05 -4.81 19.05
N ILE A 540 -11.14 -4.42 17.77
CA ILE A 540 -10.60 -3.13 17.26
C ILE A 540 -11.11 -1.95 18.10
N PHE A 541 -12.41 -1.91 18.40
CA PHE A 541 -13.03 -0.87 19.22
C PHE A 541 -12.49 -0.84 20.65
N HIS A 542 -12.40 -2.00 21.31
CA HIS A 542 -11.90 -2.08 22.69
C HIS A 542 -10.43 -1.66 22.78
N TYR A 543 -9.61 -2.12 21.83
CA TYR A 543 -8.23 -1.64 21.69
C TYR A 543 -8.18 -0.11 21.51
N THR A 544 -8.95 0.41 20.55
CA THR A 544 -8.99 1.84 20.21
C THR A 544 -9.36 2.67 21.43
N ARG A 545 -10.39 2.27 22.19
CA ARG A 545 -10.81 2.97 23.40
C ARG A 545 -9.70 3.04 24.44
N MET A 546 -9.07 1.90 24.77
CA MET A 546 -7.98 1.88 25.75
C MET A 546 -6.79 2.73 25.30
N ARG A 547 -6.40 2.62 24.01
CA ARG A 547 -5.30 3.40 23.44
C ARG A 547 -5.62 4.89 23.42
N TYR A 548 -6.84 5.27 23.05
CA TYR A 548 -7.31 6.65 23.04
C TYR A 548 -7.24 7.27 24.43
N ASP A 549 -7.85 6.61 25.44
CA ASP A 549 -7.88 7.09 26.82
C ASP A 549 -6.47 7.24 27.38
N HIS A 550 -5.61 6.24 27.13
CA HIS A 550 -4.24 6.27 27.63
C HIS A 550 -3.36 7.30 26.91
N ALA A 551 -3.48 7.44 25.59
CA ALA A 551 -2.75 8.45 24.83
C ALA A 551 -3.15 9.88 25.27
N ARG A 552 -4.45 10.13 25.52
CA ARG A 552 -4.93 11.42 26.06
C ARG A 552 -4.35 11.70 27.44
N GLN A 553 -4.28 10.70 28.31
CA GLN A 553 -3.67 10.85 29.63
C GLN A 553 -2.19 11.22 29.54
N GLN A 554 -1.42 10.53 28.69
CA GLN A 554 -0.01 10.85 28.48
C GLN A 554 0.18 12.24 27.87
N LEU A 555 -0.63 12.60 26.86
CA LEU A 555 -0.60 13.93 26.26
C LEU A 555 -0.85 15.02 27.29
N ALA A 556 -1.84 14.86 28.18
CA ALA A 556 -2.13 15.85 29.22
C ALA A 556 -0.90 16.17 30.10
N GLU A 557 -0.06 15.18 30.39
CA GLU A 557 1.20 15.37 31.11
C GLU A 557 2.28 16.00 30.22
N LEU A 558 2.45 15.50 28.99
CA LEU A 558 3.43 16.01 28.03
C LEU A 558 3.16 17.46 27.62
N ARG A 559 1.90 17.90 27.60
CA ARG A 559 1.51 19.29 27.30
C ARG A 559 2.00 20.33 28.31
N LYS A 560 2.47 19.90 29.49
CA LYS A 560 3.17 20.79 30.43
C LYS A 560 4.54 21.25 29.90
N THR A 561 5.17 20.43 29.06
CA THR A 561 6.47 20.71 28.43
C THR A 561 6.32 21.11 26.96
N TYR A 562 5.35 20.53 26.25
CA TYR A 562 5.10 20.72 24.82
C TYR A 562 3.71 21.31 24.58
N PRO A 563 3.49 22.63 24.75
CA PRO A 563 2.15 23.22 24.66
C PRO A 563 1.42 22.87 23.36
N ASN A 564 0.12 22.58 23.43
CA ASN A 564 -0.65 22.12 22.27
C ASN A 564 -0.62 23.15 21.12
N GLY A 565 -0.34 22.68 19.90
CA GLY A 565 -0.32 23.48 18.68
C GLY A 565 0.92 24.36 18.54
N ALA A 566 1.89 24.26 19.46
CA ALA A 566 3.08 25.11 19.44
C ALA A 566 4.02 24.82 18.26
N SER A 567 3.86 23.69 17.54
CA SER A 567 4.56 23.49 16.26
C SER A 567 4.06 24.42 15.15
N GLY A 568 2.85 24.96 15.27
CA GLY A 568 2.17 25.72 14.21
C GLY A 568 1.80 24.89 12.98
N ALA A 569 1.91 23.57 13.05
CA ALA A 569 1.62 22.67 11.94
C ALA A 569 0.10 22.55 11.68
N VAL A 570 -0.26 22.33 10.42
CA VAL A 570 -1.61 21.97 9.98
C VAL A 570 -1.52 20.63 9.27
N PHE A 571 -2.52 19.76 9.47
CA PHE A 571 -2.54 18.39 8.97
C PHE A 571 -3.70 18.18 8.00
N PRO A 572 -3.59 18.60 6.72
CA PRO A 572 -4.72 18.57 5.78
C PRO A 572 -5.11 17.16 5.28
N GLY A 573 -4.53 16.09 5.84
CA GLY A 573 -4.72 14.71 5.40
C GLY A 573 -4.21 14.39 3.99
N ALA A 574 -3.50 15.32 3.35
CA ALA A 574 -2.83 15.13 2.07
C ALA A 574 -1.33 14.97 2.30
N MET A 575 -0.68 14.17 1.45
CA MET A 575 0.78 14.10 1.43
C MET A 575 1.37 15.48 1.11
N GLU A 576 2.35 15.91 1.91
CA GLU A 576 3.10 17.13 1.62
C GLU A 576 3.84 17.01 0.28
N VAL A 577 3.84 18.08 -0.50
CA VAL A 577 4.66 18.18 -1.70
C VAL A 577 6.13 18.09 -1.28
N LEU A 578 6.87 17.16 -1.88
CA LEU A 578 8.29 17.02 -1.61
C LEU A 578 9.05 18.29 -2.01
N PRO A 579 10.12 18.63 -1.28
CA PRO A 579 10.95 19.77 -1.66
C PRO A 579 11.53 19.61 -3.07
N SER A 580 11.48 20.70 -3.83
CA SER A 580 12.21 20.84 -5.10
C SER A 580 13.70 20.98 -4.87
#